data_AF-A0A512RH20-F1
#
_entry.id   AF-A0A512RH20-F1
#
_cell.length_a   1.000
_cell.length_b   1.000
_cell.length_c   1.000
_cell.angle_alpha   90.00
_cell.angle_beta   90.00
_cell.angle_gamma   90.00
#
_symmetry.space_group_name_H-M   'P 1'
#
loop_
_entity.id
_entity.type
_entity.pdbx_description
1 polymer ?
#
loop_
_entity_poly.entity_id
_entity_poly.type
_entity_poly.pdbx_seq_one_letter_code
_entity_poly.pdbx_strand_id
1 'polypeptide(L)'
;MTAWFSDLWTGYIVNGVLFIGVLIAVIHANKVMGGGASLGNLFIVGLITAGIVIAIVAAASIIIHLATEPAPGTGIDIPSQDGRHISEYSDDKRKGFWIFLLSNVFFTNGALGALAALLGAVTVKRNQKTPSAR
;
A
#
# COMPACT_ATOMS: atom_id res chain seq x y z
N MET A 1 14.05 -17.50 -13.69
CA MET A 1 12.85 -16.68 -13.99
C MET A 1 11.71 -16.94 -12.99
N THR A 2 11.98 -16.95 -11.68
CA THR A 2 10.98 -17.38 -10.67
C THR A 2 10.83 -16.43 -9.47
N ALA A 3 11.85 -15.64 -9.12
CA ALA A 3 11.75 -14.65 -8.04
C ALA A 3 10.92 -13.41 -8.44
N TRP A 4 11.17 -12.82 -9.62
CA TRP A 4 10.47 -11.62 -10.10
C TRP A 4 8.96 -11.79 -10.26
N PHE A 5 8.52 -12.96 -10.74
CA PHE A 5 7.10 -13.26 -10.86
C PHE A 5 6.45 -13.46 -9.49
N SER A 6 7.18 -13.99 -8.51
CA SER A 6 6.71 -14.19 -7.14
C SER A 6 6.53 -12.86 -6.36
N ASP A 7 7.32 -11.83 -6.67
CA ASP A 7 7.22 -10.54 -5.98
C ASP A 7 6.09 -9.64 -6.51
N LEU A 8 5.69 -9.81 -7.77
CA LEU A 8 4.65 -8.98 -8.37
C LEU A 8 3.24 -9.35 -7.88
N TRP A 9 2.93 -10.64 -7.76
CA TRP A 9 1.58 -11.07 -7.37
C TRP A 9 1.24 -10.71 -5.92
N THR A 10 2.19 -10.82 -5.00
CA THR A 10 1.99 -10.41 -3.60
C THR A 10 1.73 -8.91 -3.51
N GLY A 11 2.48 -8.10 -4.27
CA GLY A 11 2.23 -6.66 -4.39
C GLY A 11 0.82 -6.34 -4.87
N TYR A 12 0.33 -7.02 -5.92
CA TYR A 12 -1.04 -6.81 -6.42
C TYR A 12 -2.11 -7.24 -5.41
N ILE A 13 -1.89 -8.32 -4.65
CA ILE A 13 -2.83 -8.75 -3.61
C ILE A 13 -2.90 -7.72 -2.48
N VAL A 14 -1.75 -7.25 -1.98
CA VAL A 14 -1.70 -6.22 -0.92
C VAL A 14 -2.44 -4.96 -1.39
N ASN A 15 -2.19 -4.53 -2.63
CA ASN A 15 -2.88 -3.40 -3.24
C ASN A 15 -4.40 -3.63 -3.34
N GLY A 16 -4.82 -4.83 -3.73
CA GLY A 16 -6.23 -5.21 -3.80
C GLY A 16 -6.92 -5.22 -2.44
N VAL A 17 -6.26 -5.75 -1.40
CA VAL A 17 -6.75 -5.73 -0.02
C VAL A 17 -6.89 -4.30 0.49
N LEU A 18 -5.91 -3.43 0.24
CA LEU A 18 -5.98 -2.01 0.58
C LEU A 18 -7.17 -1.34 -0.12
N PHE A 19 -7.32 -1.56 -1.43
CA PHE A 19 -8.40 -1.00 -2.23
C PHE A 19 -9.78 -1.40 -1.69
N ILE A 20 -10.00 -2.69 -1.45
CA ILE A 20 -11.26 -3.21 -0.91
C ILE A 20 -11.48 -2.72 0.53
N GLY A 21 -10.44 -2.69 1.36
CA GLY A 21 -10.50 -2.22 2.74
C GLY A 21 -10.95 -0.76 2.82
N VAL A 22 -10.40 0.12 1.97
CA VAL A 22 -10.80 1.52 1.89
C VAL A 22 -12.26 1.66 1.42
N LEU A 23 -12.70 0.89 0.44
CA LEU A 23 -14.10 0.89 -0.02
C LEU A 23 -15.07 0.52 1.11
N ILE A 24 -14.78 -0.57 1.83
CA ILE A 24 -15.60 -1.03 2.95
C ILE A 24 -15.64 0.01 4.06
N ALA A 25 -14.50 0.64 4.37
CA ALA A 25 -14.43 1.69 5.38
C ALA A 25 -15.31 2.89 5.03
N VAL A 26 -15.32 3.34 3.77
CA VAL A 26 -16.20 4.43 3.31
C VAL A 26 -17.68 4.06 3.42
N ILE A 27 -18.05 2.83 3.05
CA ILE A 27 -19.44 2.34 3.18
C ILE A 27 -19.85 2.29 4.65
N HIS A 28 -18.97 1.79 5.53
CA HIS A 28 -19.22 1.73 6.96
C HIS A 28 -19.35 3.12 7.57
N ALA A 29 -18.48 4.05 7.19
CA ALA A 29 -18.51 5.44 7.64
C ALA A 29 -19.84 6.13 7.31
N ASN A 30 -20.39 5.89 6.12
CA ASN A 30 -21.72 6.42 5.78
C ASN A 30 -22.82 5.89 6.71
N LYS A 31 -22.77 4.60 7.05
CA LYS A 31 -23.75 4.00 7.98
C LYS A 31 -23.65 4.62 9.37
N VAL A 32 -22.43 4.83 9.86
CA VAL A 32 -22.18 5.49 11.17
C VAL A 32 -22.65 6.94 11.18
N MET A 33 -22.54 7.65 10.05
CA MET A 33 -23.04 9.02 9.88
C MET A 33 -24.55 9.12 9.59
N GLY A 34 -25.33 8.07 9.87
CA GLY A 34 -26.79 8.08 9.70
C GLY A 34 -27.26 7.98 8.24
N GLY A 35 -26.40 7.51 7.33
CA GLY A 35 -26.78 7.21 5.95
C GLY A 35 -26.80 8.40 4.99
N GLY A 36 -26.56 9.63 5.49
CA GLY A 36 -26.66 10.88 4.72
C GLY A 36 -25.35 11.63 4.48
N ALA A 37 -24.19 10.97 4.64
CA ALA A 37 -22.90 11.65 4.56
C ALA A 37 -22.68 12.38 3.22
N SER A 38 -21.98 13.52 3.28
CA SER A 38 -21.57 14.26 2.08
C SER A 38 -20.47 13.50 1.34
N LEU A 39 -20.36 13.72 0.03
CA LEU A 39 -19.33 13.09 -0.80
C LEU A 39 -17.92 13.46 -0.31
N GLY A 40 -17.72 14.72 0.10
CA GLY A 40 -16.47 15.19 0.67
C GLY A 40 -16.10 14.50 1.98
N ASN A 41 -17.06 14.32 2.90
CA ASN A 41 -16.79 13.62 4.16
C ASN A 41 -16.41 12.15 3.92
N LEU A 42 -17.11 11.47 3.02
CA LEU A 42 -16.81 10.09 2.65
C LEU A 42 -15.44 9.95 2.00
N PHE A 43 -15.08 10.88 1.12
CA PHE A 43 -13.76 10.93 0.49
C PHE A 43 -12.64 11.15 1.52
N ILE A 44 -12.80 12.10 2.44
CA ILE A 44 -11.82 12.37 3.51
C ILE A 44 -11.64 11.14 4.41
N VAL A 45 -12.73 10.48 4.81
CA VAL A 45 -12.63 9.24 5.62
C VAL A 45 -11.89 8.14 4.85
N GLY A 46 -12.14 8.01 3.55
CA GLY A 46 -11.40 7.08 2.70
C GLY A 46 -9.90 7.40 2.62
N LEU A 47 -9.54 8.68 2.47
CA LEU A 47 -8.13 9.12 2.47
C LEU A 47 -7.44 8.89 3.82
N ILE A 48 -8.12 9.18 4.93
CA ILE A 48 -7.58 8.92 6.28
C ILE A 48 -7.35 7.42 6.45
N THR A 49 -8.31 6.59 6.05
CA THR A 49 -8.19 5.13 6.13
C THR A 49 -7.01 4.64 5.29
N ALA A 50 -6.89 5.11 4.04
CA ALA A 50 -5.76 4.77 3.18
C ALA A 50 -4.42 5.19 3.81
N GLY A 51 -4.34 6.40 4.36
CA GLY A 51 -3.14 6.91 5.03
C GLY A 51 -2.74 6.06 6.23
N ILE A 52 -3.69 5.62 7.05
CA ILE A 52 -3.43 4.71 8.18
C ILE A 52 -2.87 3.38 7.70
N VAL A 53 -3.47 2.78 6.66
CA VAL A 53 -3.00 1.51 6.11
C VAL A 53 -1.60 1.65 5.52
N ILE A 54 -1.34 2.72 4.76
CA ILE A 54 -0.01 3.01 4.18
C ILE A 54 1.02 3.16 5.31
N ALA A 55 0.68 3.88 6.38
CA ALA A 55 1.58 4.06 7.52
C ALA A 55 1.91 2.72 8.20
N ILE A 56 0.93 1.83 8.37
CA ILE A 56 1.13 0.50 8.95
C ILE A 56 2.04 -0.34 8.05
N VAL A 57 1.77 -0.39 6.74
CA VAL A 57 2.57 -1.16 5.78
C VAL A 57 4.00 -0.61 5.69
N ALA A 58 4.17 0.72 5.68
CA ALA A 58 5.47 1.36 5.69
C ALA A 58 6.25 1.04 6.97
N ALA A 59 5.61 1.15 8.14
CA ALA A 59 6.25 0.81 9.42
C ALA A 59 6.70 -0.65 9.47
N ALA A 60 5.84 -1.59 9.05
CA ALA A 60 6.19 -3.01 8.98
C ALA A 60 7.38 -3.26 8.04
N SER A 61 7.38 -2.61 6.87
CA SER A 61 8.45 -2.72 5.88
C SER A 61 9.78 -2.18 6.41
N ILE A 62 9.76 -1.03 7.10
CA ILE A 62 10.93 -0.43 7.73
C ILE A 62 11.47 -1.35 8.83
N ILE A 63 10.62 -1.88 9.70
CA ILE A 63 11.03 -2.79 10.77
C ILE A 63 11.72 -4.03 10.19
N ILE A 64 11.14 -4.66 9.17
CA ILE A 64 11.73 -5.84 8.53
C ILE A 64 13.07 -5.49 7.88
N HIS A 65 13.15 -4.35 7.18
CA HIS A 65 14.40 -3.90 6.56
C HIS A 65 15.50 -3.69 7.60
N LEU A 66 15.21 -2.97 8.68
CA LEU A 66 16.17 -2.73 9.77
C LEU A 66 16.56 -4.00 10.52
N ALA A 67 15.65 -4.96 10.68
CA ALA A 67 15.91 -6.23 11.35
C ALA A 67 16.73 -7.21 10.49
N THR A 68 16.66 -7.10 9.17
CA THR A 68 17.34 -8.00 8.22
C THR A 68 18.58 -7.40 7.59
N GLU A 69 18.83 -6.10 7.80
CA GLU A 69 19.98 -5.39 7.27
C GLU A 69 21.28 -5.83 7.98
N PRO A 70 22.25 -6.41 7.26
CA PRO A 70 23.58 -6.70 7.80
C PRO A 70 24.29 -5.41 8.19
N ALA A 71 25.05 -5.45 9.28
CA ALA A 71 25.84 -4.31 9.73
C ALA A 71 26.81 -3.82 8.62
N PRO A 72 27.00 -2.51 8.46
CA PRO A 72 27.92 -1.97 7.46
C PRO A 72 29.30 -2.62 7.59
N GLY A 73 29.84 -3.15 6.49
CA GLY A 73 31.16 -3.81 6.47
C GLY A 73 31.19 -5.28 6.92
N THR A 74 30.03 -5.92 7.17
CA THR A 74 29.94 -7.37 7.49
C THR A 74 29.43 -8.23 6.33
N GLY A 75 29.19 -7.62 5.16
CA GLY A 75 28.78 -8.34 3.96
C GLY A 75 29.91 -9.25 3.48
N ILE A 76 29.63 -10.54 3.35
CA ILE A 76 30.53 -11.48 2.68
C ILE A 76 30.49 -11.14 1.19
N ASP A 77 31.65 -10.80 0.61
CA ASP A 77 31.82 -10.73 -0.84
C ASP A 77 31.72 -12.14 -1.41
N ILE A 78 30.50 -12.57 -1.74
CA ILE A 78 30.30 -13.84 -2.44
C ILE A 78 30.68 -13.59 -3.91
N PRO A 79 31.71 -14.27 -4.44
CA PRO A 79 32.09 -14.10 -5.84
C PRO A 79 30.95 -14.57 -6.73
N SER A 80 30.35 -13.65 -7.50
CA SER A 80 29.41 -14.06 -8.55
C SER A 80 30.21 -14.64 -9.72
N GLN A 81 29.67 -15.69 -10.32
CA GLN A 81 30.30 -16.49 -11.39
C GLN A 81 30.63 -15.67 -12.66
N ASP A 82 30.15 -14.42 -12.76
CA ASP A 82 30.29 -13.51 -13.91
C ASP A 82 31.29 -12.35 -13.68
N GLY A 83 32.09 -12.36 -12.60
CA GLY A 83 33.11 -11.34 -12.36
C GLY A 83 32.58 -9.95 -11.98
N ARG A 84 31.26 -9.76 -11.92
CA ARG A 84 30.62 -8.66 -11.18
C ARG A 84 30.55 -9.06 -9.72
N HIS A 85 31.20 -8.31 -8.85
CA HIS A 85 31.04 -8.44 -7.41
C HIS A 85 29.60 -8.08 -7.05
N ILE A 86 28.75 -9.08 -6.83
CA ILE A 86 27.42 -8.88 -6.28
C ILE A 86 27.56 -9.31 -4.82
N SER A 87 27.99 -8.41 -3.94
CA SER A 87 27.78 -8.65 -2.53
C SER A 87 26.27 -8.83 -2.35
N GLU A 88 25.86 -9.93 -1.71
CA GLU A 88 24.44 -10.33 -1.62
C GLU A 88 23.58 -9.25 -0.94
N TYR A 89 24.25 -8.29 -0.28
CA TYR A 89 23.74 -7.05 0.28
C TYR A 89 24.58 -5.84 -0.20
N SER A 90 24.52 -5.50 -1.49
CA SER A 90 25.20 -4.32 -2.03
C SER A 90 24.52 -3.02 -1.59
N ASP A 91 25.27 -1.91 -1.59
CA ASP A 91 24.73 -0.56 -1.35
C ASP A 91 23.52 -0.24 -2.25
N ASP A 92 23.45 -0.87 -3.42
CA ASP A 92 22.32 -0.74 -4.35
C ASP A 92 21.03 -1.36 -3.79
N LYS A 93 21.09 -2.47 -3.03
CA LYS A 93 19.91 -3.02 -2.35
C LYS A 93 19.44 -2.13 -1.20
N ARG A 94 20.38 -1.54 -0.43
CA ARG A 94 20.08 -0.57 0.64
C ARG A 94 19.36 0.67 0.08
N LYS A 95 19.91 1.28 -0.97
CA LYS A 95 19.29 2.44 -1.65
C LYS A 95 17.97 2.05 -2.33
N GLY A 96 17.93 0.86 -2.94
CA GLY A 96 16.75 0.31 -3.60
C GLY A 96 15.55 0.16 -2.67
N PHE A 97 15.76 -0.22 -1.40
CA PHE A 97 14.67 -0.29 -0.41
C PHE A 97 13.96 1.04 -0.21
N TRP A 98 14.70 2.14 -0.02
CA TRP A 98 14.10 3.46 0.22
C TRP A 98 13.35 3.99 -1.01
N ILE A 99 13.88 3.71 -2.20
CA ILE A 99 13.20 4.02 -3.47
C ILE A 99 11.91 3.20 -3.58
N PHE A 100 11.96 1.89 -3.30
CA PHE A 100 10.78 1.03 -3.29
C PHE A 100 9.74 1.50 -2.27
N LEU A 101 10.16 1.88 -1.06
CA LEU A 101 9.27 2.37 -0.01
C LEU A 101 8.54 3.64 -0.48
N LEU A 102 9.27 4.64 -0.99
CA LEU A 102 8.67 5.89 -1.47
C LEU A 102 7.78 5.70 -2.70
N SER A 103 8.26 4.98 -3.71
CA SER A 103 7.53 4.83 -4.97
C SER A 103 6.38 3.82 -4.85
N ASN A 104 6.62 2.64 -4.30
CA ASN A 104 5.59 1.61 -4.25
C ASN A 104 4.67 1.77 -3.03
N VAL A 105 5.24 1.92 -1.83
CA VAL A 105 4.42 1.91 -0.61
C VAL A 105 3.65 3.22 -0.44
N PHE A 106 4.24 4.37 -0.73
CA PHE A 106 3.53 5.66 -0.63
C PHE A 106 2.79 6.04 -1.90
N PHE A 107 3.46 6.07 -3.05
CA PHE A 107 2.82 6.62 -4.27
C PHE A 107 1.77 5.67 -4.86
N THR A 108 2.09 4.38 -5.09
CA THR A 108 1.12 3.42 -5.66
C THR A 108 -0.09 3.22 -4.75
N ASN A 109 0.13 2.95 -3.45
CA ASN A 109 -0.97 2.78 -2.50
C ASN A 109 -1.72 4.09 -2.24
N GLY A 110 -1.04 5.23 -2.26
CA GLY A 110 -1.68 6.54 -2.13
C GLY A 110 -2.64 6.81 -3.28
N ALA A 111 -2.20 6.57 -4.52
CA ALA A 111 -3.05 6.68 -5.70
C ALA A 111 -4.22 5.69 -5.67
N LEU A 112 -3.96 4.42 -5.36
CA LEU A 112 -5.01 3.39 -5.24
C LEU A 112 -6.00 3.68 -4.12
N GLY A 113 -5.52 4.12 -2.96
CA GLY A 113 -6.33 4.50 -1.82
C GLY A 113 -7.21 5.72 -2.12
N ALA A 114 -6.68 6.72 -2.82
CA ALA A 114 -7.46 7.86 -3.28
C ALA A 114 -8.54 7.46 -4.29
N LEU A 115 -8.21 6.58 -5.24
CA LEU A 115 -9.18 6.03 -6.19
C LEU A 115 -10.27 5.21 -5.49
N ALA A 116 -9.89 4.35 -4.54
CA ALA A 116 -10.83 3.59 -3.72
C ALA A 116 -11.76 4.51 -2.92
N ALA A 117 -11.21 5.54 -2.28
CA ALA A 117 -11.99 6.53 -1.52
C ALA A 117 -13.01 7.24 -2.42
N LEU A 118 -12.59 7.67 -3.62
CA LEU A 118 -13.46 8.33 -4.58
C LEU A 118 -14.58 7.39 -5.07
N LEU A 119 -14.23 6.18 -5.49
CA LEU A 119 -15.20 5.19 -5.98
C LEU A 119 -16.18 4.77 -4.88
N GLY A 120 -15.71 4.62 -3.64
CA GLY A 120 -16.55 4.32 -2.48
C GLY A 120 -17.53 5.45 -2.21
N ALA A 121 -17.05 6.69 -2.17
CA ALA A 121 -17.87 7.86 -1.93
C ALA A 121 -18.96 8.04 -3.01
N VAL A 122 -18.60 7.88 -4.29
CA VAL A 122 -19.53 7.97 -5.41
C VAL A 122 -20.58 6.85 -5.37
N THR A 123 -20.15 5.61 -5.11
CA THR A 123 -21.06 4.45 -5.02
C THR A 123 -22.09 4.64 -3.92
N VAL A 124 -21.63 5.02 -2.72
CA VAL A 124 -22.52 5.31 -1.59
C VAL A 124 -23.48 6.45 -1.93
N LYS A 125 -22.98 7.55 -2.51
CA LYS A 125 -23.81 8.71 -2.86
C LYS A 125 -24.87 8.38 -3.92
N ARG A 126 -24.53 7.53 -4.89
CA ARG A 126 -25.48 7.05 -5.90
C ARG A 126 -26.59 6.22 -5.27
N ASN A 127 -26.25 5.32 -4.34
CA ASN A 127 -27.22 4.46 -3.66
C ASN A 127 -28.15 5.23 -2.70
N GLN A 128 -27.70 6.37 -2.17
CA GLN A 128 -28.59 7.27 -1.39
C GLN A 128 -29.72 7.88 -2.23
N LYS A 129 -29.56 7.99 -3.56
CA LYS A 129 -30.55 8.62 -4.46
C LYS A 129 -31.62 7.65 -4.97
N THR A 130 -31.43 6.35 -4.81
CA THR A 130 -32.40 5.33 -5.22
C THR A 130 -33.46 5.12 -4.13
N PRO A 131 -34.76 5.31 -4.43
CA PRO A 131 -35.86 5.17 -3.44
C PRO A 131 -36.06 3.75 -2.87
N SER A 132 -35.27 2.76 -3.30
CA SER A 132 -35.38 1.35 -2.90
C SER A 132 -34.53 0.96 -1.70
N ALA A 133 -33.94 1.93 -0.98
CA ALA A 133 -33.29 1.69 0.31
C ALA A 133 -34.30 1.93 1.45
N ARG A 134 -35.24 1.00 1.60
CA ARG A 134 -36.02 0.79 2.83
C ARG A 134 -35.70 -0.60 3.34
#